data_AF-A0A3B9GG24-F1
#
_entry.id   AF-A0A3B9GG24-F1
#
_cell.length_a   1.000
_cell.length_b   1.000
_cell.length_c   1.000
_cell.angle_alpha   90.00
_cell.angle_beta   90.00
_cell.angle_gamma   90.00
#
_symmetry.space_group_name_H-M   'P 1'
#
loop_
_entity.id
_entity.type
_entity.pdbx_description
1 polymer ?
#
loop_
_entity_poly.entity_id
_entity_poly.type
_entity_poly.pdbx_seq_one_letter_code
_entity_poly.pdbx_strand_id
1 'polypeptide(L)'
;PQEIPIGPPTEYQSNLLGMLQTNRAIFNGAKLVLYMNLFFGGATNIVVMVIKTFLIYFINVFVGQAFPRLRVDQSIRFFLGVPTLIGIASVLIAAF
;
A
#
# COMPACT_ATOMS: atom_id res chain seq x y z
N PRO A 1 -12.77 11.43 -2.30
CA PRO A 1 -12.95 11.03 -3.72
C PRO A 1 -13.39 12.26 -4.51
N GLN A 2 -12.49 12.85 -5.32
CA GLN A 2 -12.73 14.18 -5.91
C GLN A 2 -12.86 14.16 -7.45
N GLU A 3 -12.44 13.10 -8.13
CA GLU A 3 -12.30 13.12 -9.60
C GLU A 3 -13.32 12.26 -10.33
N ILE A 4 -13.70 11.09 -9.80
CA ILE A 4 -14.81 10.27 -10.31
C ILE A 4 -15.45 9.59 -9.09
N PRO A 5 -16.80 9.58 -8.97
CA PRO A 5 -17.48 8.78 -7.96
C PRO A 5 -17.04 7.32 -8.08
N ILE A 6 -16.49 6.79 -6.98
CA ILE A 6 -16.05 5.40 -6.90
C ILE A 6 -17.30 4.55 -6.65
N GLY A 7 -17.72 3.77 -7.66
CA GLY A 7 -19.03 3.10 -7.72
C GLY A 7 -19.43 2.31 -6.46
N PRO A 8 -18.69 1.26 -6.05
CA PRO A 8 -19.18 0.38 -4.98
C PRO A 8 -19.38 1.11 -3.63
N PRO A 9 -18.46 1.98 -3.17
CA PRO A 9 -18.69 2.86 -2.02
C PRO A 9 -19.79 3.92 -2.16
N THR A 10 -20.20 4.30 -3.38
CA THR A 10 -21.30 5.25 -3.60
C THR A 10 -22.67 4.59 -3.72
N GLU A 11 -22.72 3.30 -4.03
CA GLU A 11 -23.96 2.55 -4.26
C GLU A 11 -24.38 1.66 -3.07
N TYR A 12 -23.45 1.32 -2.17
CA TYR A 12 -23.72 0.46 -1.03
C TYR A 12 -24.11 1.23 0.25
N GLN A 13 -25.20 0.79 0.87
CA GLN A 13 -25.69 1.33 2.14
C GLN A 13 -25.22 0.51 3.35
N SER A 14 -25.01 1.21 4.47
CA SER A 14 -24.82 0.69 5.83
C SER A 14 -23.90 -0.54 5.93
N ASN A 15 -24.46 -1.75 5.94
CA ASN A 15 -23.72 -2.97 6.25
C ASN A 15 -22.69 -3.34 5.17
N LEU A 16 -23.04 -3.13 3.89
CA LEU A 16 -22.14 -3.41 2.76
C LEU A 16 -20.98 -2.39 2.70
N LEU A 17 -21.25 -1.13 3.04
CA LEU A 17 -20.20 -0.11 3.16
C LEU A 17 -19.26 -0.42 4.33
N GLY A 18 -19.81 -0.85 5.48
CA GLY A 18 -19.03 -1.29 6.65
C GLY A 18 -18.09 -2.44 6.31
N MET A 19 -18.57 -3.45 5.58
CA MET A 19 -17.74 -4.56 5.11
C MET A 19 -16.62 -4.10 4.16
N LEU A 20 -16.90 -3.17 3.25
CA LEU A 20 -15.87 -2.64 2.35
C LEU A 20 -14.79 -1.82 3.08
N GLN A 21 -15.17 -0.95 4.03
CA GLN A 21 -14.19 -0.18 4.79
C GLN A 21 -13.33 -1.08 5.69
N THR A 22 -13.95 -2.09 6.30
CA THR A 22 -13.25 -3.06 7.14
C THR A 22 -12.26 -3.89 6.32
N ASN A 23 -12.66 -4.37 5.13
CA ASN A 23 -11.75 -5.05 4.23
C ASN A 23 -10.57 -4.16 3.81
N ARG A 24 -10.83 -2.90 3.44
CA ARG A 24 -9.77 -1.93 3.11
C ARG A 24 -8.78 -1.73 4.27
N ALA A 25 -9.29 -1.64 5.50
CA ALA A 25 -8.45 -1.51 6.69
C ALA A 25 -7.60 -2.76 6.95
N ILE A 26 -8.21 -3.95 6.90
CA ILE A 26 -7.53 -5.23 7.12
C ILE A 26 -6.44 -5.46 6.07
N PHE A 27 -6.73 -5.26 4.78
CA PHE A 27 -5.74 -5.43 3.72
C PHE A 27 -4.59 -4.44 3.83
N ASN A 28 -4.83 -3.21 4.30
CA ASN A 28 -3.77 -2.26 4.53
C ASN A 28 -2.87 -2.70 5.69
N GLY A 29 -3.45 -3.15 6.80
CA GLY A 29 -2.70 -3.68 7.94
C GLY A 29 -1.88 -4.92 7.59
N ALA A 30 -2.49 -5.90 6.92
CA ALA A 30 -1.83 -7.16 6.55
C ALA A 30 -0.60 -6.94 5.65
N LYS A 31 -0.71 -6.04 4.66
CA LYS A 31 0.41 -5.72 3.76
C LYS A 31 1.58 -5.05 4.50
N LEU A 32 1.29 -4.16 5.44
CA LEU A 32 2.33 -3.51 6.26
C LEU A 32 3.07 -4.51 7.14
N VAL A 33 2.35 -5.44 7.77
CA VAL A 33 2.93 -6.49 8.60
C VAL A 33 3.79 -7.43 7.75
N LEU A 34 3.30 -7.84 6.57
CA LEU A 34 4.05 -8.70 5.65
C LEU A 34 5.34 -8.02 5.15
N TYR A 35 5.27 -6.74 4.80
CA TYR A 35 6.44 -5.97 4.38
C TYR A 35 7.49 -5.84 5.50
N MET A 36 7.05 -5.56 6.73
CA MET A 36 7.94 -5.48 7.90
C MET A 36 8.62 -6.83 8.19
N ASN A 37 7.88 -7.93 8.10
CA ASN A 37 8.43 -9.26 8.35
C ASN A 37 9.43 -9.71 7.28
N LEU A 38 9.17 -9.44 6.00
CA LEU A 38 10.04 -9.89 4.91
C LEU A 38 11.28 -9.01 4.70
N PHE A 39 11.13 -7.68 4.78
CA PHE A 39 12.20 -6.74 4.39
C PHE A 39 12.91 -6.06 5.57
N PHE A 40 12.27 -5.96 6.75
CA PHE A 40 12.81 -5.25 7.93
C PHE A 40 13.21 -6.19 9.08
N GLY A 41 13.35 -7.49 8.79
CA GLY A 41 13.85 -8.51 9.72
C GLY A 41 12.88 -8.89 10.85
N GLY A 42 11.58 -8.63 10.68
CA GLY A 42 10.55 -9.03 11.64
C GLY A 42 10.60 -8.32 12.99
N ALA A 43 9.83 -8.85 13.94
CA ALA A 43 9.72 -8.31 15.30
C ALA A 43 9.86 -9.43 16.34
N THR A 44 10.63 -9.15 17.40
CA THR A 44 10.83 -10.07 18.54
C THR A 44 9.68 -10.05 19.54
N ASN A 45 8.93 -8.94 19.60
CA ASN A 45 7.80 -8.73 20.50
C ASN A 45 6.66 -8.01 19.78
N ILE A 46 5.43 -8.20 20.27
CA ILE A 46 4.22 -7.53 19.72
C ILE A 46 4.36 -6.00 19.74
N VAL A 47 4.93 -5.43 20.80
CA VAL A 47 5.14 -3.98 20.90
C VAL A 47 6.11 -3.47 19.82
N VAL A 48 7.19 -4.22 19.56
CA VAL A 48 8.16 -3.89 18.51
C VAL A 48 7.52 -3.97 17.12
N MET A 49 6.62 -4.94 16.91
CA MET A 49 5.84 -5.06 15.67
C MET A 49 4.96 -3.83 15.44
N VAL A 50 4.26 -3.36 16.48
CA VAL A 50 3.38 -2.19 16.39
C VAL A 50 4.18 -0.92 16.07
N ILE A 51 5.30 -0.69 16.75
CA ILE A 51 6.12 0.50 16.51
C ILE A 51 6.72 0.48 15.09
N LYS A 52 7.29 -0.65 14.65
CA LYS A 52 7.85 -0.76 13.30
C LYS A 52 6.80 -0.55 12.21
N THR A 53 5.64 -1.20 12.33
CA THR A 53 4.57 -1.07 11.33
C THR A 53 3.97 0.33 11.32
N PHE A 54 3.88 1.00 12.49
CA PHE A 54 3.50 2.40 12.60
C PHE A 54 4.47 3.34 11.87
N LEU A 55 5.77 3.19 12.07
CA LEU A 55 6.78 4.01 11.38
C LEU A 55 6.74 3.83 9.85
N ILE A 56 6.59 2.59 9.38
CA ILE A 56 6.44 2.28 7.95
C ILE A 56 5.15 2.91 7.39
N TYR A 57 4.08 2.87 8.17
CA TYR A 57 2.81 3.49 7.78
C TYR A 57 2.95 5.01 7.64
N PHE A 58 3.67 5.69 8.54
CA PHE A 58 3.88 7.14 8.47
C PHE A 58 4.55 7.60 7.18
N ILE A 59 5.56 6.86 6.70
CA ILE A 59 6.22 7.17 5.42
C ILE A 59 5.20 7.16 4.28
N ASN A 60 4.30 6.17 4.24
CA ASN A 60 3.24 6.09 3.23
C ASN A 60 2.24 7.24 3.34
N VAL A 61 1.90 7.66 4.56
CA VAL A 61 1.03 8.82 4.79
C VAL A 61 1.68 10.10 4.27
N PHE A 62 2.96 10.34 4.56
CA PHE A 62 3.68 11.52 4.06
C PHE A 62 3.70 11.58 2.54
N VAL A 63 4.05 10.49 1.87
CA VAL A 63 4.03 10.42 0.40
C VAL A 63 2.61 10.64 -0.13
N GLY A 64 1.61 10.02 0.50
CA GLY A 64 0.20 10.15 0.09
C GLY A 64 -0.39 11.55 0.28
N GLN A 65 0.14 12.36 1.22
CA GLN A 65 -0.28 13.75 1.42
C GLN A 65 0.55 14.75 0.60
N ALA A 66 1.83 14.46 0.36
CA ALA A 66 2.73 15.37 -0.36
C ALA A 66 2.52 15.38 -1.87
N PHE A 67 2.10 14.26 -2.46
CA PHE A 67 1.97 14.15 -3.91
C PHE A 67 0.50 14.19 -4.36
N PRO A 68 0.18 14.91 -5.46
CA PRO A 68 -1.14 14.91 -6.06
C PRO A 68 -1.45 13.57 -6.74
N ARG A 69 -2.73 13.35 -7.07
CA ARG A 69 -3.18 12.11 -7.71
C ARG A 69 -2.62 11.96 -9.14
N LEU A 70 -2.30 10.71 -9.50
CA LEU A 70 -1.92 10.32 -10.85
C LEU A 70 -3.14 9.86 -11.64
N ARG A 71 -3.25 10.26 -12.91
CA ARG A 71 -4.22 9.70 -13.85
C ARG A 71 -3.88 8.24 -14.14
N VAL A 72 -4.89 7.41 -14.39
CA VAL A 72 -4.73 5.97 -14.68
C VAL A 72 -3.77 5.71 -15.84
N ASP A 73 -3.85 6.48 -16.93
CA ASP A 73 -2.94 6.31 -18.07
C ASP A 73 -1.47 6.57 -17.73
N GLN A 74 -1.23 7.52 -16.81
CA GLN A 74 0.11 7.85 -16.34
C GLN A 74 0.60 6.85 -15.30
N SER A 75 -0.28 6.35 -14.42
CA SER A 75 0.09 5.38 -13.40
C SER A 75 0.52 4.05 -14.04
N ILE A 76 -0.17 3.58 -15.08
CA ILE A 76 0.21 2.36 -15.80
C ILE A 76 1.62 2.51 -16.41
N ARG A 77 1.88 3.61 -17.11
CA ARG A 77 3.19 3.88 -17.72
C ARG A 77 4.30 4.03 -16.67
N PHE A 78 3.99 4.66 -15.54
CA PHE A 78 4.96 4.81 -14.45
C PHE A 78 5.28 3.46 -13.83
N PHE A 79 4.27 2.69 -13.40
CA PHE A 79 4.47 1.39 -12.74
C PHE A 79 5.13 0.35 -13.65
N LEU A 80 4.81 0.33 -14.95
CA LEU A 80 5.43 -0.57 -15.93
C LEU A 80 6.77 -0.07 -16.48
N GLY A 81 7.13 1.19 -16.23
CA GLY A 81 8.39 1.78 -16.66
C GLY A 81 9.46 1.66 -15.59
N VAL A 82 9.40 2.52 -14.57
CA VAL A 82 10.52 2.69 -13.63
C VAL A 82 10.56 1.57 -12.58
N PRO A 83 9.47 1.25 -11.84
CA PRO A 83 9.50 0.25 -10.78
C PRO A 83 9.75 -1.18 -11.28
N THR A 84 9.21 -1.55 -12.44
CA THR A 84 9.45 -2.87 -13.05
C THR A 84 10.90 -3.05 -13.46
N LEU A 85 11.53 -2.04 -14.06
CA LEU A 85 12.95 -2.11 -14.43
C LEU A 85 13.84 -2.28 -13.20
N ILE A 86 13.56 -1.53 -12.12
CA ILE A 86 14.27 -1.68 -10.84
C ILE A 86 14.04 -3.08 -10.25
N GLY A 87 12.80 -3.58 -10.31
CA GLY A 87 12.45 -4.93 -9.88
C GLY A 87 13.24 -6.00 -10.64
N ILE A 88 13.26 -5.94 -11.97
CA ILE A 88 14.00 -6.88 -12.81
C ILE A 88 15.51 -6.80 -12.51
N ALA A 89 16.07 -5.59 -12.42
CA ALA A 89 17.47 -5.41 -12.07
C ALA A 89 17.82 -6.02 -10.70
N SER A 90 16.94 -5.84 -9.70
CA SER A 90 17.14 -6.42 -8.36
C SER A 90 17.16 -7.95 -8.38
N VAL A 91 16.30 -8.58 -9.20
CA VAL A 91 16.26 -10.04 -9.35
C VAL A 91 17.51 -10.55 -10.06
N LEU A 92 17.96 -9.86 -11.12
CA LEU A 92 19.17 -10.23 -11.83
C LEU A 92 20.39 -10.16 -10.90
N ILE A 93 20.55 -9.08 -10.14
CA ILE A 93 21.67 -8.93 -9.19
C ILE A 93 21.60 -9.99 -8.09
N ALA A 94 20.42 -10.35 -7.60
CA ALA A 94 20.28 -11.34 -6.54
C ALA A 94 20.44 -12.80 -7.02
N ALA A 95 20.30 -13.06 -8.33
CA ALA A 95 20.43 -14.39 -8.93
C ALA A 95 21.87 -14.76 -9.30
N PHE A 96 22.76 -13.77 -9.41
CA PHE A 96 24.21 -13.95 -9.59
C PHE A 96 24.94 -13.81 -8.26
#